data_AF-A0AA37VWJ8-F1
#
_entry.id   AF-A0AA37VWJ8-F1
#
_cell.length_a   1.000
_cell.length_b   1.000
_cell.length_c   1.000
_cell.angle_alpha   90.00
_cell.angle_beta   90.00
_cell.angle_gamma   90.00
#
_symmetry.space_group_name_H-M   'P 1'
#
loop_
_entity.id
_entity.type
_entity.pdbx_description
1 polymer ?
#
loop_
_entity_poly.entity_id
_entity_poly.type
_entity_poly.pdbx_seq_one_letter_code
_entity_poly.pdbx_strand_id
1 'polypeptide(L)'
;MKKPLLTLGRVVLTLLVVTFAAVLVWQMVVYYMFAPWTRDGHIRADVIQIAPDVSGLIQKVEVRDNQTIKRGDVLFTIDQDRFTLALRQAKATLGERQETLAQASREAQRNRKLGNLVAAEQLEESQSREARARSAVSEAQVAVDTAQLNLDRSVVRSPVDGYLNDRAPRNHEFVTAGRPVLSVVDSASYHVDGYFEETKLGGIHIGDAVDIRVMGDSTRLRGHVQSFAAGIEDRDRSSGANLLPNVNPAFSWVRLAQRIPVRIAFDEVPADFRMIAGRTATVSIIEGQRP
;
A
#
# COMPACT_ATOMS: atom_id res chain seq x y z
N MET A 1 -64.91 -43.18 -34.86
CA MET A 1 -64.06 -42.18 -35.55
C MET A 1 -63.09 -41.57 -34.53
N LYS A 2 -61.86 -42.08 -34.45
CA LYS A 2 -60.84 -41.58 -33.50
C LYS A 2 -60.36 -40.22 -34.02
N LYS A 3 -60.50 -39.14 -33.26
CA LYS A 3 -60.19 -37.75 -33.68
C LYS A 3 -58.66 -37.56 -33.76
N PRO A 4 -58.01 -37.71 -34.95
CA PRO A 4 -56.55 -37.67 -35.06
C PRO A 4 -55.99 -36.26 -34.82
N LEU A 5 -56.85 -35.25 -34.95
CA LEU A 5 -56.55 -33.83 -34.73
C LEU A 5 -56.17 -33.53 -33.27
N LEU A 6 -56.82 -34.20 -32.30
CA LEU A 6 -56.55 -34.02 -30.86
C LEU A 6 -55.26 -34.72 -30.44
N THR A 7 -54.92 -35.87 -31.04
CA THR A 7 -53.64 -36.54 -30.82
C THR A 7 -52.49 -35.79 -31.49
N LEU A 8 -52.71 -35.23 -32.69
CA LEU A 8 -51.71 -34.40 -33.37
C LEU A 8 -51.45 -33.10 -32.59
N GLY A 9 -52.49 -32.44 -32.07
CA GLY A 9 -52.35 -31.27 -31.21
C GLY A 9 -51.58 -31.55 -29.92
N ARG A 10 -51.79 -32.72 -29.29
CA ARG A 10 -51.00 -33.15 -28.12
C ARG A 10 -49.53 -33.39 -28.47
N VAL A 11 -49.25 -34.05 -29.59
CA VAL A 11 -47.87 -34.31 -30.05
C VAL A 11 -47.13 -33.01 -30.36
N VAL A 12 -47.78 -32.08 -31.06
CA VAL A 12 -47.21 -30.75 -31.35
C VAL A 12 -46.97 -29.95 -30.06
N LEU A 13 -47.91 -29.98 -29.11
CA LEU A 13 -47.74 -29.33 -27.81
C LEU A 13 -46.57 -29.94 -27.02
N THR A 14 -46.44 -31.27 -26.99
CA THR A 14 -45.30 -31.92 -26.32
C THR A 14 -43.97 -31.60 -26.98
N LEU A 15 -43.91 -31.53 -28.33
CA LEU A 15 -42.70 -31.13 -29.05
C LEU A 15 -42.33 -29.68 -28.78
N LEU A 16 -43.30 -28.77 -28.72
CA LEU A 16 -43.08 -27.37 -28.34
C LEU A 16 -42.53 -27.25 -26.92
N VAL A 17 -43.09 -28.00 -25.97
CA VAL A 17 -42.60 -27.99 -24.57
C VAL A 17 -41.19 -28.57 -24.49
N VAL A 18 -40.89 -29.67 -25.18
CA VAL A 18 -39.56 -30.30 -25.18
C VAL A 18 -38.52 -29.40 -25.84
N THR A 19 -38.86 -28.76 -26.97
CA THR A 19 -37.96 -27.82 -27.64
C THR A 19 -37.70 -26.58 -26.78
N PHE A 20 -38.74 -26.02 -26.15
CA PHE A 20 -38.58 -24.91 -25.21
C PHE A 20 -37.70 -25.29 -24.00
N ALA A 21 -37.92 -26.46 -23.41
CA ALA A 21 -37.09 -26.98 -22.31
C ALA A 21 -35.63 -27.18 -22.77
N ALA A 22 -35.41 -27.72 -23.97
CA ALA A 22 -34.07 -27.90 -24.54
C ALA A 22 -33.36 -26.55 -24.74
N VAL A 23 -34.06 -25.52 -25.21
CA VAL A 23 -33.52 -24.16 -25.37
C VAL A 23 -33.15 -23.56 -24.01
N LEU A 24 -34.00 -23.72 -22.99
CA LEU A 24 -33.70 -23.23 -21.63
C LEU A 24 -32.48 -23.92 -21.02
N VAL A 25 -32.37 -25.24 -21.15
CA VAL A 25 -31.21 -26.01 -20.66
C VAL A 25 -29.96 -25.58 -21.42
N TRP A 26 -30.05 -25.44 -22.74
CA TRP A 26 -28.94 -24.96 -23.57
C TRP A 26 -28.47 -23.57 -23.11
N GLN A 27 -29.40 -22.63 -22.94
CA GLN A 27 -29.08 -21.27 -22.50
C GLN A 27 -28.46 -21.25 -21.09
N MET A 28 -28.96 -22.09 -20.18
CA MET A 28 -28.41 -22.23 -18.82
C MET A 28 -26.99 -22.83 -18.83
N VAL A 29 -26.73 -23.83 -19.69
CA VAL A 29 -25.40 -24.42 -19.87
C VAL A 29 -24.44 -23.38 -20.45
N VAL A 30 -24.84 -22.66 -21.50
CA VAL A 30 -24.01 -21.60 -22.09
C VAL A 30 -23.68 -20.52 -21.05
N TYR A 31 -24.67 -20.04 -20.31
CA TYR A 31 -24.44 -19.07 -19.24
C TYR A 31 -23.48 -19.61 -18.18
N TYR A 32 -23.69 -20.83 -17.69
CA TYR A 32 -22.83 -21.39 -16.64
C TYR A 32 -21.38 -21.61 -17.13
N MET A 33 -21.21 -22.00 -18.39
CA MET A 33 -19.93 -22.39 -18.96
C MET A 33 -19.11 -21.18 -19.45
N PHE A 34 -19.76 -20.14 -19.98
CA PHE A 34 -19.08 -19.02 -20.62
C PHE A 34 -19.23 -17.68 -19.89
N ALA A 35 -20.24 -17.49 -19.03
CA ALA A 35 -20.40 -16.21 -18.36
C ALA A 35 -19.17 -15.90 -17.49
N PRO A 36 -18.62 -14.67 -17.59
CA PRO A 36 -17.45 -14.26 -16.83
C PRO A 36 -17.80 -13.96 -15.37
N TRP A 37 -17.85 -15.02 -14.55
CA TRP A 37 -18.00 -14.93 -13.10
C TRP A 37 -17.05 -15.90 -12.39
N THR A 38 -16.67 -15.54 -11.16
CA THR A 38 -15.85 -16.37 -10.27
C THR A 38 -16.35 -16.27 -8.83
N ARG A 39 -16.32 -17.40 -8.10
CA ARG A 39 -16.54 -17.41 -6.64
C ARG A 39 -15.27 -17.14 -5.85
N ASP A 40 -14.14 -17.21 -6.55
CA ASP A 40 -12.81 -17.07 -5.98
C ASP A 40 -12.36 -15.63 -6.16
N GLY A 41 -12.98 -14.74 -5.39
CA GLY A 41 -12.60 -13.34 -5.31
C GLY A 41 -12.21 -13.00 -3.88
N HIS A 42 -11.26 -12.10 -3.71
CA HIS A 42 -10.80 -11.66 -2.40
C HIS A 42 -10.71 -10.14 -2.34
N ILE A 43 -11.25 -9.54 -1.27
CA ILE A 43 -11.00 -8.13 -0.97
C ILE A 43 -9.55 -7.99 -0.52
N ARG A 44 -8.82 -7.06 -1.14
CA ARG A 44 -7.42 -6.77 -0.88
C ARG A 44 -7.27 -5.28 -0.59
N ALA A 45 -6.21 -4.95 0.14
CA ALA A 45 -5.81 -3.59 0.44
C ALA A 45 -4.31 -3.60 0.72
N ASP A 46 -3.69 -2.46 0.51
CA ASP A 46 -2.28 -2.26 0.81
C ASP A 46 -2.09 -2.16 2.32
N VAL A 47 -1.13 -2.93 2.82
CA VAL A 47 -0.78 -2.96 4.24
C VAL A 47 0.53 -2.21 4.41
N ILE A 48 0.45 -1.03 5.00
CA ILE A 48 1.61 -0.19 5.28
C ILE A 48 2.20 -0.59 6.63
N GLN A 49 3.45 -1.00 6.59
CA GLN A 49 4.23 -1.31 7.78
C GLN A 49 4.85 -0.03 8.33
N ILE A 50 4.49 0.33 9.56
CA ILE A 50 5.01 1.51 10.23
C ILE A 50 6.26 1.11 11.02
N ALA A 51 7.40 1.64 10.58
CA ALA A 51 8.68 1.53 11.28
C ALA A 51 9.09 2.92 11.80
N PRO A 52 9.62 3.01 13.03
CA PRO A 52 10.15 4.27 13.53
C PRO A 52 11.48 4.59 12.83
N ASP A 53 11.78 5.88 12.69
CA ASP A 53 13.05 6.37 12.11
C ASP A 53 14.16 6.47 13.19
N VAL A 54 13.76 6.64 14.45
CA VAL A 54 14.66 6.68 15.61
C VAL A 54 14.37 5.51 16.56
N SER A 55 15.41 5.05 17.28
CA SER A 55 15.28 3.97 18.26
C SER A 55 15.08 4.53 19.67
N GLY A 56 14.31 3.83 20.50
CA GLY A 56 14.11 4.21 21.89
C GLY A 56 12.98 3.44 22.57
N LEU A 57 12.73 3.77 23.84
CA LEU A 57 11.59 3.24 24.58
C LEU A 57 10.32 4.00 24.17
N ILE A 58 9.21 3.29 24.03
CA ILE A 58 7.91 3.93 23.82
C ILE A 58 7.44 4.56 25.14
N GLN A 59 7.30 5.87 25.15
CA GLN A 59 6.78 6.60 26.29
C GLN A 59 5.25 6.45 26.39
N LYS A 60 4.56 6.61 25.25
CA LYS A 60 3.09 6.55 25.21
C LYS A 60 2.60 6.05 23.86
N VAL A 61 1.64 5.14 23.89
CA VAL A 61 0.86 4.66 22.75
C VAL A 61 -0.50 5.37 22.79
N GLU A 62 -0.83 6.10 21.73
CA GLU A 62 -2.07 6.90 21.63
C GLU A 62 -3.19 6.15 20.89
N VAL A 63 -2.89 4.94 20.41
CA VAL A 63 -3.78 4.14 19.58
C VAL A 63 -4.14 2.80 20.22
N ARG A 64 -5.30 2.28 19.85
CA ARG A 64 -5.79 0.95 20.26
C ARG A 64 -5.90 0.04 19.06
N ASP A 65 -5.79 -1.26 19.32
CA ASP A 65 -5.99 -2.29 18.30
C ASP A 65 -7.34 -2.14 17.58
N ASN A 66 -7.36 -2.40 16.27
CA ASN A 66 -8.55 -2.40 15.42
C ASN A 66 -9.30 -1.06 15.30
N GLN A 67 -8.66 0.06 15.64
CA GLN A 67 -9.26 1.38 15.51
C GLN A 67 -9.09 1.97 14.10
N THR A 68 -10.00 2.85 13.71
CA THR A 68 -9.83 3.72 12.53
C THR A 68 -8.90 4.88 12.88
N ILE A 69 -7.99 5.21 11.98
CA ILE A 69 -7.06 6.32 12.10
C ILE A 69 -7.06 7.17 10.83
N LYS A 70 -6.68 8.43 10.99
CA LYS A 70 -6.47 9.35 9.88
C LYS A 70 -4.99 9.62 9.66
N ARG A 71 -4.66 10.08 8.47
CA ARG A 71 -3.33 10.56 8.12
C ARG A 71 -2.92 11.68 9.08
N GLY A 72 -1.73 11.54 9.67
CA GLY A 72 -1.16 12.49 10.62
C GLY A 72 -1.48 12.21 12.09
N ASP A 73 -2.40 11.29 12.39
CA ASP A 73 -2.70 10.88 13.76
C ASP A 73 -1.45 10.29 14.42
N VAL A 74 -1.23 10.64 15.68
CA VAL A 74 -0.11 10.12 16.47
C VAL A 74 -0.40 8.66 16.83
N LEU A 75 0.54 7.78 16.48
CA LEU A 75 0.45 6.36 16.78
C LEU A 75 1.06 6.08 18.14
N PHE A 76 2.32 6.45 18.30
CA PHE A 76 3.04 6.36 19.56
C PHE A 76 4.19 7.38 19.58
N THR A 77 4.62 7.71 20.78
CA THR A 77 5.73 8.63 21.04
C THR A 77 6.86 7.88 21.71
N ILE A 78 8.05 7.98 21.13
CA ILE A 78 9.30 7.48 21.71
C ILE A 78 9.78 8.50 22.76
N ASP A 79 10.40 8.01 23.83
CA ASP A 79 11.00 8.82 24.88
C ASP A 79 11.84 9.97 24.30
N GLN A 80 11.45 11.19 24.64
CA GLN A 80 12.00 12.41 24.06
C GLN A 80 13.17 12.99 24.87
N ASP A 81 13.43 12.51 26.08
CA ASP A 81 14.38 13.14 26.99
C ASP A 81 15.78 13.12 26.40
N ARG A 82 16.19 11.98 25.82
CA ARG A 82 17.48 11.87 25.14
C ARG A 82 17.59 12.81 23.94
N PHE A 83 16.53 12.98 23.17
CA PHE A 83 16.53 13.81 21.96
C PHE A 83 16.53 15.31 22.30
N THR A 84 15.77 15.71 23.33
CA THR A 84 15.76 17.10 23.82
C THR A 84 17.12 17.50 24.41
N LEU A 85 17.79 16.59 25.14
CA LEU A 85 19.15 16.81 25.63
C LEU A 85 20.15 16.97 24.48
N ALA A 86 20.08 16.11 23.45
CA ALA A 86 20.94 16.19 22.28
C ALA A 86 20.74 17.52 21.52
N LEU A 87 19.49 17.96 21.36
CA LEU A 87 19.16 19.25 20.75
C LEU A 87 19.73 20.42 21.55
N ARG A 88 19.62 20.37 22.89
CA ARG A 88 20.18 21.41 23.76
C ARG A 88 21.71 21.48 23.64
N GLN A 89 22.38 20.33 23.60
CA GLN A 89 23.82 20.25 23.41
C GLN A 89 24.23 20.83 22.04
N ALA A 90 23.54 20.46 20.96
CA ALA A 90 23.82 20.98 19.62
C ALA A 90 23.65 22.51 19.55
N LYS A 91 22.59 23.05 20.18
CA LYS A 91 22.35 24.50 20.26
C LYS A 91 23.44 25.23 21.04
N ALA A 92 23.94 24.64 22.12
CA ALA A 92 25.05 25.21 22.89
C ALA A 92 26.35 25.27 22.06
N THR A 93 26.68 24.19 21.34
CA THR A 93 27.83 24.17 20.41
C THR A 93 27.67 25.20 19.30
N LEU A 94 26.49 25.34 18.71
CA LEU A 94 26.21 26.38 17.71
C LEU A 94 26.48 27.78 18.26
N GLY A 95 26.03 28.07 19.48
CA GLY A 95 26.32 29.34 20.16
C GLY A 95 27.82 29.60 20.33
N GLU A 96 28.58 28.60 20.77
CA GLU A 96 30.05 28.69 20.90
C GLU A 96 30.74 28.95 19.54
N ARG A 97 30.30 28.29 18.47
CA ARG A 97 30.83 28.55 17.12
C ARG A 97 30.46 29.93 16.59
N GLN A 98 29.26 30.42 16.88
CA GLN A 98 28.83 31.76 16.50
C GLN A 98 29.68 32.84 17.17
N GLU A 99 29.99 32.69 18.45
CA GLU A 99 30.89 33.61 19.15
C GLU A 99 32.31 33.58 18.59
N THR A 100 32.81 32.38 18.26
CA THR A 100 34.12 32.22 17.62
C THR A 100 34.17 32.90 16.25
N LEU A 101 33.11 32.75 15.43
CA LEU A 101 32.99 33.46 14.16
C LEU A 101 32.90 34.98 14.37
N ALA A 102 32.15 35.45 15.36
CA ALA A 102 32.03 36.87 15.67
C ALA A 102 33.40 37.46 16.06
N GLN A 103 34.18 36.73 16.87
CA GLN A 103 35.55 37.12 17.21
C GLN A 103 36.47 37.16 15.98
N ALA A 104 36.46 36.11 15.15
CA ALA A 104 37.28 36.05 13.93
C ALA A 104 36.90 37.15 12.93
N SER A 105 35.60 37.45 12.79
CA SER A 105 35.09 38.50 11.91
C SER A 105 35.52 39.88 12.38
N ARG A 106 35.46 40.15 13.69
CA ARG A 106 35.96 41.42 14.27
C ARG A 106 37.45 41.60 14.01
N GLU A 107 38.24 40.53 14.14
CA GLU A 107 39.68 40.56 13.90
C GLU A 107 40.02 40.77 12.42
N ALA A 108 39.38 40.04 11.52
CA ALA A 108 39.54 40.22 10.08
C ALA A 108 39.13 41.64 9.64
N GLN A 109 38.04 42.18 10.18
CA GLN A 109 37.60 43.55 9.91
C GLN A 109 38.60 44.59 10.44
N ARG A 110 39.18 44.37 11.63
CA ARG A 110 40.22 45.23 12.21
C ARG A 110 41.46 45.26 11.30
N ASN A 111 41.95 44.10 10.88
CA ASN A 111 43.13 44.00 10.03
C ASN A 111 42.90 44.62 8.65
N ARG A 112 41.69 44.45 8.07
CA ARG A 112 41.31 45.15 6.82
C ARG A 112 41.33 46.68 6.98
N LYS A 113 40.87 47.22 8.10
CA LYS A 113 40.85 48.68 8.35
C LYS A 113 42.25 49.27 8.57
N LEU A 114 43.17 48.48 9.12
CA LEU A 114 44.55 48.90 9.35
C LEU A 114 45.39 48.94 8.05
N GLY A 115 44.92 48.32 6.98
CA GLY A 115 45.53 48.39 5.65
C GLY A 115 47.01 48.03 5.67
N ASN A 116 47.86 48.95 5.19
CA ASN A 116 49.31 48.76 5.05
C ASN A 116 50.06 48.63 6.40
N LEU A 117 49.39 48.85 7.53
CA LEU A 117 49.97 48.71 8.88
C LEU A 117 50.04 47.25 9.33
N VAL A 118 49.45 46.31 8.58
CA VAL A 118 49.45 44.87 8.86
C VAL A 118 50.04 44.13 7.66
N ALA A 119 50.87 43.10 7.90
CA ALA A 119 51.44 42.29 6.84
C ALA A 119 50.35 41.57 6.03
N ALA A 120 50.55 41.44 4.71
CA ALA A 120 49.60 40.77 3.81
C ALA A 120 49.29 39.33 4.26
N GLU A 121 50.30 38.59 4.71
CA GLU A 121 50.16 37.24 5.28
C GLU A 121 49.19 37.22 6.47
N GLN A 122 49.31 38.15 7.42
CA GLN A 122 48.44 38.24 8.59
C GLN A 122 46.99 38.56 8.20
N LEU A 123 46.80 39.37 7.16
CA LEU A 123 45.48 39.66 6.61
C LEU A 123 44.85 38.39 6.02
N GLU A 124 45.57 37.68 5.15
CA GLU A 124 45.12 36.42 4.56
C GLU A 124 44.83 35.35 5.62
N GLU A 125 45.66 35.26 6.67
CA GLU A 125 45.44 34.35 7.77
C GLU A 125 44.15 34.67 8.53
N SER A 126 43.89 35.96 8.81
CA SER A 126 42.66 36.39 9.49
C SER A 126 41.40 36.11 8.67
N GLN A 127 41.46 36.29 7.35
CA GLN A 127 40.37 35.96 6.43
C GLN A 127 40.13 34.45 6.36
N SER A 128 41.21 33.67 6.32
CA SER A 128 41.14 32.21 6.35
C SER A 128 40.55 31.70 7.68
N ARG A 129 40.89 32.34 8.80
CA ARG A 129 40.31 32.05 10.12
C ARG A 129 38.80 32.37 10.15
N GLU A 130 38.38 33.51 9.62
CA GLU A 130 36.95 33.87 9.48
C GLU A 130 36.20 32.83 8.64
N ALA A 131 36.74 32.46 7.48
CA ALA A 131 36.14 31.48 6.59
C ALA A 131 35.99 30.10 7.27
N ARG A 132 37.03 29.64 7.97
CA ARG A 132 36.97 28.39 8.75
C ARG A 132 35.92 28.45 9.86
N ALA A 133 35.85 29.55 10.60
CA ALA A 133 34.85 29.74 11.65
C ALA A 133 33.42 29.75 11.06
N ARG A 134 33.24 30.32 9.87
CA ARG A 134 31.95 30.32 9.16
C ARG A 134 31.54 28.89 8.77
N SER A 135 32.46 28.10 8.26
CA SER A 135 32.21 26.67 7.98
C SER A 135 31.86 25.90 9.26
N ALA A 136 32.55 26.16 10.37
CA ALA A 136 32.25 25.53 11.66
C ALA A 136 30.85 25.89 12.20
N VAL A 137 30.38 27.13 11.99
CA VAL A 137 29.00 27.52 12.30
C VAL A 137 28.00 26.76 11.43
N SER A 138 28.27 26.64 10.13
CA SER A 138 27.42 25.88 9.21
C SER A 138 27.31 24.41 9.62
N GLU A 139 28.42 23.78 10.02
CA GLU A 139 28.44 22.40 10.51
C GLU A 139 27.63 22.25 11.81
N ALA A 140 27.81 23.17 12.76
CA ALA A 140 27.06 23.17 14.01
C ALA A 140 25.55 23.38 13.78
N GLN A 141 25.16 24.17 12.77
CA GLN A 141 23.76 24.34 12.39
C GLN A 141 23.16 23.02 11.88
N VAL A 142 23.85 22.29 11.01
CA VAL A 142 23.39 20.97 10.54
C VAL A 142 23.24 19.99 11.71
N ALA A 143 24.12 20.06 12.71
CA ALA A 143 23.99 19.24 13.92
C ALA A 143 22.72 19.58 14.73
N VAL A 144 22.36 20.86 14.83
CA VAL A 144 21.09 21.31 15.44
C VAL A 144 19.90 20.77 14.64
N ASP A 145 19.92 20.92 13.32
CA ASP A 145 18.84 20.49 12.44
C ASP A 145 18.64 18.97 12.50
N THR A 146 19.74 18.21 12.57
CA THR A 146 19.71 16.75 12.74
C THR A 146 19.11 16.35 14.09
N ALA A 147 19.50 17.03 15.18
CA ALA A 147 18.96 16.76 16.50
C ALA A 147 17.47 17.12 16.59
N GLN A 148 17.05 18.20 15.94
CA GLN A 148 15.64 18.61 15.85
C GLN A 148 14.83 17.57 15.04
N LEU A 149 15.35 17.13 13.89
CA LEU A 149 14.70 16.11 13.07
C LEU A 149 14.51 14.81 13.86
N ASN A 150 15.53 14.35 14.60
CA ASN A 150 15.42 13.17 15.44
C ASN A 150 14.36 13.32 16.55
N LEU A 151 14.25 14.52 17.14
CA LEU A 151 13.20 14.83 18.10
C LEU A 151 11.81 14.80 17.44
N ASP A 152 11.65 15.39 16.26
CA ASP A 152 10.37 15.38 15.55
C ASP A 152 9.97 13.96 15.11
N ARG A 153 10.95 13.16 14.69
CA ARG A 153 10.80 11.74 14.31
C ARG A 153 10.58 10.78 15.48
N SER A 154 10.73 11.25 16.73
CA SER A 154 10.32 10.50 17.91
C SER A 154 8.79 10.35 18.01
N VAL A 155 8.03 11.23 17.35
CA VAL A 155 6.57 11.16 17.27
C VAL A 155 6.18 10.45 15.99
N VAL A 156 5.80 9.17 16.12
CA VAL A 156 5.43 8.35 14.96
C VAL A 156 3.97 8.59 14.62
N ARG A 157 3.70 8.98 13.37
CA ARG A 157 2.37 9.33 12.87
C ARG A 157 1.95 8.43 11.72
N SER A 158 0.64 8.33 11.49
CA SER A 158 0.13 7.59 10.34
C SER A 158 0.40 8.32 9.02
N PRO A 159 0.96 7.65 7.99
CA PRO A 159 1.14 8.24 6.66
C PRO A 159 -0.16 8.27 5.84
N VAL A 160 -1.15 7.43 6.18
CA VAL A 160 -2.40 7.24 5.43
C VAL A 160 -3.62 7.20 6.34
N ASP A 161 -4.80 7.34 5.74
CA ASP A 161 -6.08 7.06 6.37
C ASP A 161 -6.37 5.57 6.31
N GLY A 162 -6.79 4.95 7.42
CA GLY A 162 -6.88 3.51 7.44
C GLY A 162 -7.34 2.87 8.74
N TYR A 163 -7.14 1.56 8.80
CA TYR A 163 -7.45 0.74 9.97
C TYR A 163 -6.18 0.17 10.57
N LEU A 164 -6.04 0.31 11.89
CA LEU A 164 -4.96 -0.31 12.64
C LEU A 164 -5.18 -1.82 12.74
N ASN A 165 -4.14 -2.61 12.48
CA ASN A 165 -4.21 -4.06 12.69
C ASN A 165 -4.03 -4.42 14.18
N ASP A 166 -4.38 -5.65 14.56
CA ASP A 166 -4.45 -6.18 15.94
C ASP A 166 -3.08 -6.48 16.56
N ARG A 167 -2.15 -5.51 16.50
CA ARG A 167 -0.83 -5.60 17.12
C ARG A 167 -0.21 -4.22 17.34
N ALA A 168 -0.84 -3.40 18.16
CA ALA A 168 -0.24 -2.16 18.63
C ALA A 168 0.95 -2.45 19.56
N PRO A 169 2.03 -1.65 19.49
CA PRO A 169 3.13 -1.77 20.42
C PRO A 169 2.68 -1.37 21.84
N ARG A 170 3.44 -1.77 22.86
CA ARG A 170 3.10 -1.47 24.25
C ARG A 170 3.93 -0.31 24.80
N ASN A 171 3.39 0.38 25.80
CA ASN A 171 4.16 1.35 26.58
C ASN A 171 5.37 0.66 27.21
N HIS A 172 6.52 1.34 27.24
CA HIS A 172 7.82 0.83 27.71
C HIS A 172 8.45 -0.28 26.86
N GLU A 173 7.87 -0.60 25.70
CA GLU A 173 8.53 -1.47 24.72
C GLU A 173 9.67 -0.72 24.02
N PHE A 174 10.80 -1.41 23.80
CA PHE A 174 11.93 -0.82 23.08
C PHE A 174 11.78 -1.07 21.58
N VAL A 175 11.76 0.01 20.80
CA VAL A 175 11.66 -0.05 19.34
C VAL A 175 12.98 0.30 18.68
N THR A 176 13.26 -0.38 17.57
CA THR A 176 14.48 -0.18 16.77
C THR A 176 14.14 0.50 15.46
N ALA A 177 14.96 1.46 15.07
CA ALA A 177 14.83 2.18 13.80
C ALA A 177 14.80 1.20 12.61
N GLY A 178 13.89 1.45 11.66
CA GLY A 178 13.73 0.64 10.45
C GLY A 178 13.06 -0.72 10.65
N ARG A 179 12.73 -1.12 11.88
CA ARG A 179 11.95 -2.34 12.13
C ARG A 179 10.46 -2.01 12.26
N PRO A 180 9.58 -2.62 11.45
CA PRO A 180 8.14 -2.45 11.61
C PRO A 180 7.65 -2.86 12.99
N VAL A 181 6.88 -2.00 13.63
CA VAL A 181 6.27 -2.25 14.95
C VAL A 181 4.76 -2.34 14.90
N LEU A 182 4.17 -1.84 13.81
CA LEU A 182 2.74 -1.68 13.63
C LEU A 182 2.40 -1.80 12.14
N SER A 183 1.17 -2.21 11.82
CA SER A 183 0.66 -2.19 10.45
C SER A 183 -0.66 -1.44 10.36
N VAL A 184 -0.83 -0.69 9.27
CA VAL A 184 -2.02 0.08 8.93
C VAL A 184 -2.52 -0.41 7.58
N VAL A 185 -3.80 -0.76 7.49
CA VAL A 185 -4.45 -1.08 6.22
C VAL A 185 -4.95 0.23 5.61
N ASP A 186 -4.47 0.58 4.41
CA ASP A 186 -4.86 1.82 3.73
C ASP A 186 -6.29 1.72 3.20
N SER A 187 -7.14 2.62 3.68
CA SER A 187 -8.55 2.68 3.29
C SER A 187 -8.80 3.12 1.85
N ALA A 188 -7.86 3.85 1.23
CA ALA A 188 -7.98 4.27 -0.16
C ALA A 188 -7.59 3.15 -1.16
N SER A 189 -6.93 2.09 -0.68
CA SER A 189 -6.33 1.04 -1.51
C SER A 189 -7.21 -0.20 -1.70
N TYR A 190 -8.43 -0.20 -1.15
CA TYR A 190 -9.31 -1.37 -1.24
C TYR A 190 -9.66 -1.71 -2.70
N HIS A 191 -9.48 -2.97 -3.06
CA HIS A 191 -9.85 -3.54 -4.35
C HIS A 191 -10.29 -5.00 -4.19
N VAL A 192 -10.85 -5.60 -5.25
CA VAL A 192 -11.09 -7.04 -5.30
C VAL A 192 -10.18 -7.66 -6.34
N ASP A 193 -9.48 -8.72 -5.94
CA ASP A 193 -8.80 -9.61 -6.87
C ASP A 193 -9.73 -10.79 -7.16
N GLY A 194 -10.28 -10.84 -8.37
CA GLY A 194 -11.10 -11.96 -8.86
C GLY A 194 -10.24 -12.94 -9.66
N TYR A 195 -10.23 -14.21 -9.26
CA TYR A 195 -9.48 -15.27 -9.92
C TYR A 195 -10.35 -15.96 -10.98
N PHE A 196 -10.24 -15.51 -12.23
CA PHE A 196 -11.04 -16.01 -13.35
C PHE A 196 -10.33 -17.14 -14.09
N GLU A 197 -11.08 -18.08 -14.66
CA GLU A 197 -10.53 -19.12 -15.53
C GLU A 197 -10.03 -18.48 -16.83
N GLU A 198 -8.85 -18.89 -17.29
CA GLU A 198 -8.24 -18.42 -18.54
C GLU A 198 -9.21 -18.48 -19.73
N THR A 199 -10.04 -19.53 -19.79
CA THR A 199 -11.06 -19.75 -20.84
C THR A 199 -12.15 -18.68 -20.87
N LYS A 200 -12.38 -17.97 -19.77
CA LYS A 200 -13.41 -16.94 -19.62
C LYS A 200 -12.89 -15.52 -19.85
N LEU A 201 -11.58 -15.34 -19.96
CA LEU A 201 -10.96 -14.01 -20.09
C LEU A 201 -11.34 -13.28 -21.37
N GLY A 202 -11.66 -13.99 -22.45
CA GLY A 202 -12.11 -13.36 -23.71
C GLY A 202 -13.42 -12.57 -23.56
N GLY A 203 -14.20 -12.83 -22.50
CA GLY A 203 -15.41 -12.07 -22.17
C GLY A 203 -15.18 -10.91 -21.20
N ILE A 204 -13.95 -10.64 -20.78
CA ILE A 204 -13.61 -9.62 -19.78
C ILE A 204 -12.76 -8.53 -20.43
N HIS A 205 -13.18 -7.29 -20.29
CA HIS A 205 -12.47 -6.12 -20.77
C HIS A 205 -12.27 -5.10 -19.66
N ILE A 206 -11.23 -4.27 -19.79
CA ILE A 206 -11.00 -3.15 -18.88
C ILE A 206 -12.18 -2.18 -18.97
N GLY A 207 -12.69 -1.77 -17.81
CA GLY A 207 -13.85 -0.89 -17.69
C GLY A 207 -15.19 -1.59 -17.65
N ASP A 208 -15.26 -2.92 -17.83
CA ASP A 208 -16.53 -3.64 -17.70
C ASP A 208 -17.09 -3.53 -16.27
N ALA A 209 -18.40 -3.31 -16.15
CA ALA A 209 -19.08 -3.23 -14.86
C ALA A 209 -19.12 -4.59 -14.16
N VAL A 210 -19.00 -4.58 -12.83
CA VAL A 210 -18.86 -5.77 -11.99
C VAL A 210 -19.82 -5.73 -10.80
N ASP A 211 -20.58 -6.80 -10.63
CA ASP A 211 -21.34 -7.08 -9.40
C ASP A 211 -20.47 -7.90 -8.44
N ILE A 212 -20.25 -7.35 -7.25
CA ILE A 212 -19.40 -7.95 -6.22
C ILE A 212 -20.30 -8.33 -5.04
N ARG A 213 -20.33 -9.62 -4.72
CA ARG A 213 -21.08 -10.17 -3.59
C ARG A 213 -20.12 -10.74 -2.57
N VAL A 214 -19.99 -10.07 -1.44
CA VAL A 214 -19.12 -10.52 -0.37
C VAL A 214 -19.79 -11.67 0.40
N MET A 215 -19.03 -12.72 0.68
CA MET A 215 -19.55 -13.90 1.38
C MET A 215 -20.02 -13.51 2.79
N GLY A 216 -21.21 -13.99 3.16
CA GLY A 216 -21.86 -13.67 4.43
C GLY A 216 -22.54 -12.29 4.48
N ASP A 217 -22.58 -11.57 3.36
CA ASP A 217 -23.23 -10.26 3.26
C ASP A 217 -24.38 -10.28 2.23
N SER A 218 -25.45 -9.53 2.49
CA SER A 218 -26.54 -9.34 1.53
C SER A 218 -26.33 -8.14 0.61
N THR A 219 -25.41 -7.26 0.97
CA THR A 219 -25.12 -6.03 0.23
C THR A 219 -24.42 -6.35 -1.09
N ARG A 220 -24.90 -5.74 -2.17
CA ARG A 220 -24.25 -5.82 -3.49
C ARG A 220 -23.37 -4.60 -3.66
N LEU A 221 -22.08 -4.83 -3.88
CA LEU A 221 -21.12 -3.79 -4.20
C LEU A 221 -20.94 -3.72 -5.71
N ARG A 222 -20.70 -2.52 -6.22
CA ARG A 222 -20.42 -2.29 -7.64
C ARG A 222 -18.99 -1.84 -7.83
N GLY A 223 -18.44 -2.24 -8.96
CA GLY A 223 -17.10 -1.85 -9.36
C GLY A 223 -16.90 -2.01 -10.85
N HIS A 224 -15.68 -1.76 -11.30
CA HIS A 224 -15.27 -1.97 -12.68
C HIS A 224 -13.94 -2.71 -12.76
N VAL A 225 -13.74 -3.42 -13.86
CA VAL A 225 -12.45 -4.07 -14.15
C VAL A 225 -11.38 -3.00 -14.34
N GLN A 226 -10.39 -2.96 -13.45
CA GLN A 226 -9.31 -1.99 -13.51
C GLN A 226 -8.13 -2.52 -14.35
N SER A 227 -7.70 -3.77 -14.09
CA SER A 227 -6.54 -4.34 -14.75
C SER A 227 -6.48 -5.86 -14.65
N PHE A 228 -5.66 -6.47 -15.49
CA PHE A 228 -5.30 -7.89 -15.43
C PHE A 228 -3.91 -8.06 -14.82
N ALA A 229 -3.64 -9.20 -14.18
CA ALA A 229 -2.28 -9.56 -13.82
C ALA A 229 -1.42 -9.70 -15.09
N ALA A 230 -0.23 -9.09 -15.08
CA ALA A 230 0.70 -9.13 -16.22
C ALA A 230 1.42 -10.49 -16.38
N GLY A 231 1.37 -11.34 -15.36
CA GLY A 231 1.97 -12.66 -15.38
C GLY A 231 1.56 -13.47 -14.16
N ILE A 232 1.60 -14.79 -14.31
CA ILE A 232 1.43 -15.78 -13.25
C ILE A 232 2.64 -16.70 -13.26
N GLU A 233 3.09 -17.10 -12.08
CA GLU A 233 4.25 -17.97 -11.94
C GLU A 233 3.92 -19.40 -12.41
N ASP A 234 4.81 -19.97 -13.22
CA ASP A 234 4.69 -21.34 -13.70
C ASP A 234 5.19 -22.31 -12.62
N ARG A 235 4.27 -23.00 -11.95
CA ARG A 235 4.59 -23.95 -10.87
C ARG A 235 5.35 -25.18 -11.35
N ASP A 236 5.31 -25.50 -12.64
CA ASP A 236 6.03 -26.65 -13.21
C ASP A 236 7.46 -26.28 -13.63
N ARG A 237 7.84 -25.01 -13.50
CA ARG A 237 9.17 -24.47 -13.82
C ARG A 237 9.81 -23.86 -12.57
N SER A 238 10.93 -24.42 -12.16
CA SER A 238 11.77 -23.89 -11.07
C SER A 238 13.11 -23.38 -11.60
N SER A 239 13.77 -22.47 -10.87
CA SER A 239 15.15 -22.06 -11.17
C SER A 239 16.13 -23.15 -10.74
N GLY A 240 16.82 -23.79 -11.69
CA GLY A 240 17.87 -24.77 -11.42
C GLY A 240 19.18 -24.12 -10.95
N ALA A 241 20.10 -24.94 -10.44
CA ALA A 241 21.36 -24.50 -9.81
C ALA A 241 22.26 -23.60 -10.69
N ASN A 242 22.13 -23.64 -12.02
CA ASN A 242 22.91 -22.84 -12.97
C ASN A 242 22.09 -21.72 -13.64
N LEU A 243 21.02 -21.21 -13.01
CA LEU A 243 20.04 -20.29 -13.64
C LEU A 243 19.37 -20.87 -14.90
N LEU A 244 19.52 -22.18 -15.11
CA LEU A 244 18.84 -22.92 -16.16
C LEU A 244 17.46 -23.31 -15.65
N PRO A 245 16.43 -23.23 -16.49
CA PRO A 245 15.10 -23.69 -16.12
C PRO A 245 15.12 -25.18 -15.79
N ASN A 246 14.60 -25.53 -14.63
CA ASN A 246 14.36 -26.91 -14.22
C ASN A 246 12.85 -27.17 -14.30
N VAL A 247 12.45 -27.92 -15.32
CA VAL A 247 11.04 -28.21 -15.62
C VAL A 247 10.70 -29.60 -15.10
N ASN A 248 9.57 -29.73 -14.42
CA ASN A 248 9.08 -31.02 -13.96
C ASN A 248 8.75 -31.92 -15.17
N PRO A 249 9.42 -33.07 -15.37
CA PRO A 249 9.14 -33.96 -16.48
C PRO A 249 7.82 -34.73 -16.30
N ALA A 250 7.29 -34.80 -15.07
CA ALA A 250 6.02 -35.45 -14.79
C ALA A 250 4.87 -34.54 -15.25
N PHE A 251 4.20 -34.94 -16.32
CA PHE A 251 3.05 -34.25 -16.86
C PHE A 251 1.79 -34.55 -16.03
N SER A 252 1.06 -33.52 -15.61
CA SER A 252 -0.27 -33.67 -15.02
C SER A 252 -1.28 -34.07 -16.10
N TRP A 253 -1.81 -35.29 -16.01
CA TRP A 253 -2.80 -35.80 -16.98
C TRP A 253 -4.15 -35.08 -16.91
N VAL A 254 -4.40 -34.31 -15.85
CA VAL A 254 -5.54 -33.40 -15.72
C VAL A 254 -5.07 -31.96 -16.00
N ARG A 255 -5.54 -31.38 -17.11
CA ARG A 255 -5.38 -29.95 -17.39
C ARG A 255 -6.58 -29.18 -16.85
N LEU A 256 -6.34 -28.31 -15.87
CA LEU A 256 -7.31 -27.32 -15.41
C LEU A 256 -6.94 -25.96 -15.99
N ALA A 257 -7.95 -25.13 -16.27
CA ALA A 257 -7.70 -23.75 -16.68
C ALA A 257 -6.94 -23.02 -15.57
N GLN A 258 -5.93 -22.24 -15.95
CA GLN A 258 -5.23 -21.38 -14.99
C GLN A 258 -6.17 -20.28 -14.50
N ARG A 259 -5.96 -19.84 -13.26
CA ARG A 259 -6.72 -18.78 -12.63
C ARG A 259 -5.94 -17.47 -12.79
N ILE A 260 -6.44 -16.57 -13.61
CA ILE A 260 -5.80 -15.26 -13.85
C ILE A 260 -6.44 -14.23 -12.92
N PRO A 261 -5.65 -13.56 -12.06
CA PRO A 261 -6.15 -12.48 -11.23
C PRO A 261 -6.56 -11.28 -12.08
N VAL A 262 -7.80 -10.85 -11.89
CA VAL A 262 -8.37 -9.62 -12.44
C VAL A 262 -8.64 -8.67 -11.29
N ARG A 263 -8.01 -7.51 -11.32
CA ARG A 263 -8.19 -6.46 -10.31
C ARG A 263 -9.41 -5.63 -10.65
N ILE A 264 -10.28 -5.45 -9.66
CA ILE A 264 -11.54 -4.74 -9.74
C ILE A 264 -11.52 -3.61 -8.72
N ALA A 265 -11.76 -2.40 -9.18
CA ALA A 265 -11.90 -1.23 -8.33
C ALA A 265 -13.36 -1.07 -7.89
N PHE A 266 -13.58 -0.59 -6.67
CA PHE A 266 -14.93 -0.28 -6.18
C PHE A 266 -15.38 1.10 -6.69
N ASP A 267 -16.63 1.20 -7.15
CA ASP A 267 -17.23 2.48 -7.56
C ASP A 267 -17.94 3.16 -6.39
N GLU A 268 -18.75 2.38 -5.67
CA GLU A 268 -19.54 2.84 -4.53
C GLU A 268 -19.47 1.79 -3.42
N VAL A 269 -19.10 2.24 -2.22
CA VAL A 269 -19.13 1.42 -1.00
C VAL A 269 -20.07 2.11 0.00
N PRO A 270 -21.14 1.44 0.44
CA PRO A 270 -22.03 1.97 1.48
C PRO A 270 -21.25 2.30 2.76
N ALA A 271 -21.61 3.40 3.43
CA ALA A 271 -20.89 3.87 4.62
C ALA A 271 -20.97 2.92 5.83
N ASP A 272 -22.00 2.06 5.86
CA ASP A 272 -22.21 1.02 6.85
C ASP A 272 -21.48 -0.30 6.51
N PHE A 273 -20.95 -0.43 5.29
CA PHE A 273 -20.24 -1.63 4.87
C PHE A 273 -18.83 -1.69 5.48
N ARG A 274 -18.59 -2.69 6.34
CA ARG A 274 -17.28 -2.88 6.94
C ARG A 274 -16.31 -3.55 5.97
N MET A 275 -15.41 -2.74 5.42
CA MET A 275 -14.31 -3.19 4.57
C MET A 275 -13.25 -3.93 5.39
N ILE A 276 -13.06 -5.22 5.11
CA ILE A 276 -12.04 -6.05 5.75
C ILE A 276 -11.28 -6.77 4.63
N ALA A 277 -9.98 -6.52 4.55
CA ALA A 277 -9.12 -7.23 3.61
C ALA A 277 -9.05 -8.72 3.99
N GLY A 278 -9.12 -9.60 2.98
CA GLY A 278 -9.16 -11.04 3.12
C GLY A 278 -10.55 -11.67 3.02
N ARG A 279 -11.63 -10.87 3.06
CA ARG A 279 -12.99 -11.41 2.84
C ARG A 279 -13.11 -12.01 1.44
N THR A 280 -13.73 -13.18 1.35
CA THR A 280 -14.06 -13.82 0.08
C THR A 280 -15.28 -13.13 -0.55
N ALA A 281 -15.24 -12.95 -1.86
CA ALA A 281 -16.31 -12.37 -2.65
C ALA A 281 -16.54 -13.19 -3.92
N THR A 282 -17.80 -13.30 -4.33
CA THR A 282 -18.17 -13.73 -5.67
C THR A 282 -18.21 -12.51 -6.57
N VAL A 283 -17.56 -12.60 -7.71
CA VAL A 283 -17.42 -11.53 -8.70
C VAL A 283 -18.13 -11.97 -9.97
N SER A 284 -19.04 -11.15 -10.48
CA SER A 284 -19.74 -11.41 -11.75
C SER A 284 -19.65 -10.18 -12.64
N ILE A 285 -19.17 -10.35 -13.86
CA ILE A 285 -19.05 -9.25 -14.83
C ILE A 285 -20.37 -9.11 -15.58
N ILE A 286 -20.84 -7.88 -15.70
CA ILE A 286 -22.10 -7.52 -16.35
C ILE A 286 -21.78 -7.17 -17.80
N GLU A 287 -21.96 -8.13 -18.72
CA GLU A 287 -21.72 -7.91 -20.15
C GLU A 287 -22.64 -6.81 -20.70
N GLY A 288 -22.06 -5.84 -21.41
CA GLY A 288 -22.80 -4.85 -22.21
C GLY A 288 -23.05 -3.48 -21.55
N GLN A 289 -22.63 -3.26 -20.30
CA GLN A 289 -22.58 -1.93 -19.68
C GLN A 289 -21.13 -1.47 -19.57
N ARG A 290 -20.71 -0.68 -20.57
CA ARG A 290 -19.48 0.12 -20.49
C ARG A 290 -19.88 1.51 -19.96
N PRO A 291 -19.14 2.07 -18.98
CA PRO A 291 -19.38 3.42 -18.49
C PRO A 291 -19.23 4.47 -19.58
#